data_AF-A0A927FD01-F1
#
_entry.id   AF-A0A927FD01-F1
#
_cell.length_a   1.000
_cell.length_b   1.000
_cell.length_c   1.000
_cell.angle_alpha   90.00
_cell.angle_beta   90.00
_cell.angle_gamma   90.00
#
_symmetry.space_group_name_H-M   'P 1'
#
loop_
_entity.id
_entity.type
_entity.pdbx_description
1 polymer ?
#
loop_
_entity_poly.entity_id
_entity_poly.type
_entity_poly.pdbx_seq_one_letter_code
_entity_poly.pdbx_strand_id
1 'polypeptide(L)'
;MDRSLSKFLLTCACLSITALSPANGDKVYATYCASCHGAEGAGLLGPNLTDAEILHGSTLPEIKAVIENGVPSKAMPAWSGILSPEDIQAVAQHVQSLMGRNLIGPNQEGKSTVTPFPQGSLGQPILLRTFMPTLSLADDIFPNHDQGEATPKYSPRDGTFDPVETDPAVPGIPGAIAVSFGDSLSYCFDSTECRLLYTWSGPFLDMTNYWGAGEGGRRKRFAYQAEVIGTLAFAANGPAPFEGKPRFHGYQKVYGVPQFEYSVGELKVSLIIEPGATAGEAKCTYRTNAKGALTVPLPTGSDFTISSNLGKTSKGSLHLDADQAKAFTLTITPSSDNR
;
A
#
# COMPACT_ATOMS: atom_id res chain seq x y z
N MET A 1 49.53 -44.21 2.88
CA MET A 1 49.21 -43.88 4.29
C MET A 1 49.07 -42.37 4.34
N ASP A 2 47.97 -41.85 3.80
CA ASP A 2 46.75 -41.44 4.52
C ASP A 2 47.00 -40.29 5.52
N ARG A 3 46.62 -39.05 5.14
CA ARG A 3 45.57 -38.25 5.81
C ARG A 3 45.51 -36.80 5.29
N SER A 4 44.40 -36.52 4.61
CA SER A 4 43.58 -35.30 4.70
C SER A 4 44.21 -33.92 4.44
N LEU A 5 44.06 -33.45 3.19
CA LEU A 5 44.01 -32.01 2.86
C LEU A 5 42.57 -31.52 3.12
N SER A 6 42.37 -30.88 4.27
CA SER A 6 41.07 -30.29 4.63
C SER A 6 40.85 -28.99 3.85
N LYS A 7 39.80 -28.99 3.04
CA LYS A 7 39.25 -27.84 2.31
C LYS A 7 38.81 -26.77 3.32
N PHE A 8 39.38 -25.57 3.24
CA PHE A 8 38.88 -24.40 3.93
C PHE A 8 37.69 -23.84 3.13
N LEU A 9 36.48 -24.32 3.43
CA LEU A 9 35.23 -23.67 3.04
C LEU A 9 34.98 -22.54 4.02
N LEU A 10 35.17 -21.31 3.55
CA LEU A 10 34.74 -20.10 4.25
C LEU A 10 33.22 -19.98 4.09
N THR A 11 32.46 -20.70 4.90
CA THR A 11 31.02 -20.49 5.05
C THR A 11 30.82 -19.17 5.79
N CYS A 12 30.46 -18.12 5.06
CA CYS A 12 29.89 -16.92 5.66
C CYS A 12 28.50 -17.30 6.20
N ALA A 13 28.46 -17.79 7.44
CA ALA A 13 27.22 -17.93 8.18
C ALA A 13 26.70 -16.52 8.45
N CYS A 14 25.76 -16.06 7.63
CA CYS A 14 24.85 -15.01 8.02
C CYS A 14 24.17 -15.49 9.31
N LEU A 15 24.63 -15.00 10.47
CA LEU A 15 23.82 -15.06 11.68
C LEU A 15 22.58 -14.22 11.37
N SER A 16 21.48 -14.88 11.03
CA SER A 16 20.16 -14.32 11.22
C SER A 16 20.07 -13.96 12.69
N ILE A 17 20.12 -12.66 13.00
CA ILE A 17 19.69 -12.17 14.30
C ILE A 17 18.18 -12.38 14.30
N THR A 18 17.75 -13.57 14.69
CA THR A 18 16.44 -13.73 15.31
C THR A 18 16.52 -12.91 16.58
N ALA A 19 15.95 -11.70 16.57
CA ALA A 19 15.65 -11.00 17.81
C ALA A 19 14.88 -11.97 18.69
N LEU A 20 15.46 -12.37 19.82
CA LEU A 20 14.74 -13.14 20.82
C LEU A 20 13.52 -12.31 21.20
N SER A 21 12.32 -12.79 20.87
CA SER A 21 11.13 -12.37 21.61
C SER A 21 11.39 -12.70 23.08
N PRO A 22 11.43 -11.74 24.00
CA PRO A 22 11.55 -12.02 25.41
C PRO A 22 10.35 -12.87 25.79
N ALA A 23 10.65 -14.03 26.37
CA ALA A 23 9.65 -15.01 26.70
C ALA A 23 8.59 -14.36 27.61
N ASN A 24 7.32 -14.50 27.24
CA ASN A 24 6.12 -14.18 28.03
C ASN A 24 5.57 -12.74 28.00
N GLY A 25 6.01 -11.84 27.11
CA GLY A 25 5.43 -10.49 27.01
C GLY A 25 3.91 -10.47 26.75
N ASP A 26 3.41 -11.43 25.99
CA ASP A 26 1.99 -11.71 25.74
C ASP A 26 1.23 -12.14 27.01
N LYS A 27 1.85 -12.97 27.86
CA LYS A 27 1.25 -13.40 29.13
C LYS A 27 1.20 -12.27 30.16
N VAL A 28 2.27 -11.47 30.23
CA VAL A 28 2.30 -10.26 31.06
C VAL A 28 1.21 -9.30 30.58
N TYR A 29 1.09 -9.08 29.27
CA TYR A 29 0.02 -8.28 28.70
C TYR A 29 -1.37 -8.78 29.07
N ALA A 30 -1.63 -10.08 28.90
CA ALA A 30 -2.92 -10.69 29.23
C ALA A 30 -3.28 -10.55 30.72
N THR A 31 -2.28 -10.60 31.60
CA THR A 31 -2.48 -10.54 33.06
C THR A 31 -2.72 -9.12 33.56
N TYR A 32 -1.94 -8.15 33.05
CA TYR A 32 -1.89 -6.81 33.66
C TYR A 32 -2.48 -5.70 32.78
N CYS A 33 -2.56 -5.90 31.46
CA CYS A 33 -2.87 -4.82 30.50
C CYS A 33 -4.21 -5.02 29.79
N ALA A 34 -4.56 -6.27 29.47
CA ALA A 34 -5.71 -6.61 28.64
C ALA A 34 -7.07 -6.19 29.22
N SER A 35 -7.20 -6.07 30.55
CA SER A 35 -8.43 -5.62 31.20
C SER A 35 -8.80 -4.18 30.82
N CYS A 36 -7.80 -3.33 30.56
CA CYS A 36 -8.00 -1.94 30.14
C CYS A 36 -7.82 -1.76 28.63
N HIS A 37 -6.87 -2.45 28.00
CA HIS A 37 -6.54 -2.24 26.59
C HIS A 37 -7.15 -3.29 25.64
N GLY A 38 -7.90 -4.25 26.18
CA GLY A 38 -8.49 -5.35 25.40
C GLY A 38 -7.49 -6.46 25.13
N ALA A 39 -7.99 -7.68 24.89
CA ALA A 39 -7.15 -8.85 24.66
C ALA A 39 -6.24 -8.71 23.42
N GLU A 40 -6.70 -7.99 22.40
CA GLU A 40 -5.94 -7.72 21.17
C GLU A 40 -5.33 -6.31 21.12
N GLY A 41 -5.42 -5.53 22.21
CA GLY A 41 -4.93 -4.15 22.24
C GLY A 41 -5.83 -3.12 21.59
N ALA A 42 -7.03 -3.49 21.12
CA ALA A 42 -7.97 -2.61 20.43
C ALA A 42 -8.58 -1.49 21.32
N GLY A 43 -8.28 -1.46 22.62
CA GLY A 43 -8.78 -0.49 23.58
C GLY A 43 -10.12 -0.91 24.20
N LEU A 44 -10.19 -0.80 25.53
CA LEU A 44 -11.43 -0.84 26.34
C LEU A 44 -11.46 0.46 27.16
N LEU A 45 -11.23 0.38 28.47
CA LEU A 45 -11.09 1.53 29.36
C LEU A 45 -9.85 2.39 29.02
N GLY A 46 -8.78 1.74 28.55
CA GLY A 46 -7.54 2.36 28.09
C GLY A 46 -7.52 2.54 26.57
N PRO A 47 -6.59 3.37 26.05
CA PRO A 47 -6.48 3.66 24.62
C PRO A 47 -6.19 2.42 23.77
N ASN A 48 -6.48 2.53 22.48
CA ASN A 48 -6.08 1.56 21.48
C ASN A 48 -4.55 1.56 21.34
N LEU A 49 -3.94 0.40 21.54
CA LEU A 49 -2.49 0.20 21.42
C LEU A 49 -2.09 -0.32 20.04
N THR A 50 -3.06 -0.54 19.15
CA THR A 50 -2.83 -0.99 17.77
C THR A 50 -2.68 0.15 16.77
N ASP A 51 -2.87 1.40 17.21
CA ASP A 51 -2.71 2.59 16.39
C ASP A 51 -1.23 2.77 15.99
N ALA A 52 -0.97 3.46 14.87
CA ALA A 52 0.39 3.73 14.39
C ALA A 52 1.15 4.72 15.28
N GLU A 53 0.42 5.64 15.92
CA GLU A 53 0.95 6.61 16.87
C GLU A 53 0.14 6.58 18.15
N ILE A 54 0.83 6.53 19.29
CA ILE A 54 0.23 6.62 20.62
C ILE A 54 0.73 7.91 21.30
N LEU A 55 -0.14 8.58 22.04
CA LEU A 55 0.05 9.94 22.58
C LEU A 55 1.35 10.14 23.38
N HIS A 56 1.93 9.07 23.91
CA HIS A 56 3.08 9.09 24.81
C HIS A 56 4.37 8.52 24.19
N GLY A 57 4.40 8.37 22.85
CA GLY A 57 5.58 7.92 22.10
C GLY A 57 5.46 6.48 21.62
N SER A 58 5.94 6.21 20.41
CA SER A 58 5.79 4.96 19.66
C SER A 58 7.07 4.13 19.58
N THR A 59 8.19 4.64 20.09
CA THR A 59 9.45 3.89 20.14
C THR A 59 9.50 2.97 21.35
N LEU A 60 10.27 1.89 21.26
CA LEU A 60 10.38 0.91 22.35
C LEU A 60 10.85 1.53 23.69
N PRO A 61 11.82 2.47 23.71
CA PRO A 61 12.20 3.17 24.95
C PRO A 61 11.09 4.03 25.53
N GLU A 62 10.27 4.68 24.68
CA GLU A 62 9.14 5.50 25.12
C GLU A 62 8.03 4.63 25.71
N ILE A 63 7.64 3.55 25.01
CA ILE A 63 6.64 2.58 25.50
C ILE A 63 7.09 2.03 26.86
N LYS A 64 8.37 1.66 26.98
CA LYS A 64 8.95 1.19 28.24
C LYS A 64 8.83 2.25 29.34
N ALA A 65 9.21 3.49 29.07
CA ALA A 65 9.13 4.58 30.05
C ALA A 65 7.68 4.83 30.51
N VAL A 66 6.71 4.72 29.60
CA VAL A 66 5.27 4.83 29.94
C VAL A 66 4.82 3.69 30.83
N ILE A 67 5.26 2.45 30.57
CA ILE A 67 4.92 1.30 31.42
C ILE A 67 5.58 1.44 32.80
N GLU A 68 6.85 1.85 32.86
CA GLU A 68 7.59 2.02 34.11
C GLU A 68 6.94 3.06 35.04
N ASN A 69 6.58 4.21 34.48
CA ASN A 69 6.11 5.36 35.24
C ASN A 69 4.58 5.47 35.34
N GLY A 70 3.86 4.74 34.48
CA GLY A 70 2.42 4.88 34.31
C GLY A 70 2.03 6.26 33.77
N VAL A 71 0.72 6.50 33.74
CA VAL A 71 0.13 7.81 33.43
C VAL A 71 -0.91 8.13 34.50
N PRO A 72 -0.48 8.63 35.68
CA PRO A 72 -1.38 8.80 36.83
C PRO A 72 -2.56 9.72 36.55
N SER A 73 -2.37 10.75 35.71
CA SER A 73 -3.44 11.67 35.27
C SER A 73 -4.51 11.01 34.40
N LYS A 74 -4.25 9.79 33.91
CA LYS A 74 -5.14 8.97 33.08
C LYS A 74 -5.40 7.59 33.69
N ALA A 75 -5.15 7.44 35.00
CA ALA A 75 -5.39 6.22 35.76
C ALA A 75 -4.60 4.97 35.32
N MET A 76 -3.55 5.10 34.50
CA MET A 76 -2.61 4.01 34.26
C MET A 76 -1.60 3.97 35.40
N PRO A 77 -1.51 2.88 36.18
CA PRO A 77 -0.56 2.77 37.29
C PRO A 77 0.89 2.63 36.79
N ALA A 78 1.85 2.97 37.65
CA ALA A 78 3.26 2.70 37.43
C ALA A 78 3.55 1.22 37.69
N TRP A 79 4.30 0.56 36.79
CA TRP A 79 4.59 -0.87 36.90
C TRP A 79 6.01 -1.18 37.38
N SER A 80 6.89 -0.19 37.51
CA SER A 80 8.30 -0.34 37.93
C SER A 80 8.51 -0.94 39.34
N GLY A 81 7.46 -1.07 40.16
CA GLY A 81 7.48 -1.76 41.46
C GLY A 81 6.72 -3.08 41.51
N ILE A 82 6.10 -3.49 40.40
CA ILE A 82 5.25 -4.70 40.31
C ILE A 82 5.84 -5.69 39.29
N LEU A 83 6.32 -5.18 38.15
CA LEU A 83 6.94 -5.96 37.09
C LEU A 83 8.46 -5.83 37.15
N SER A 84 9.17 -6.90 36.81
CA SER A 84 10.62 -6.85 36.66
C SER A 84 11.02 -6.01 35.43
N PRO A 85 12.23 -5.44 35.38
CA PRO A 85 12.72 -4.74 34.19
C PRO A 85 12.66 -5.60 32.91
N GLU A 86 12.86 -6.90 33.04
CA GLU A 86 12.75 -7.88 31.95
C GLU A 86 11.30 -8.05 31.49
N ASP A 87 10.33 -8.15 32.41
CA ASP A 87 8.90 -8.25 32.08
C ASP A 87 8.39 -6.96 31.44
N ILE A 88 8.84 -5.81 31.91
CA ILE A 88 8.54 -4.50 31.32
C ILE A 88 9.09 -4.43 29.89
N GLN A 89 10.34 -4.85 29.68
CA GLN A 89 10.93 -4.92 28.34
C GLN A 89 10.12 -5.86 27.44
N ALA A 90 9.66 -7.00 27.97
CA ALA A 90 8.92 -7.98 27.23
C ALA A 90 7.53 -7.51 26.81
N VAL A 91 6.78 -6.92 27.73
CA VAL A 91 5.45 -6.40 27.45
C VAL A 91 5.51 -5.15 26.57
N ALA A 92 6.56 -4.32 26.68
CA ALA A 92 6.78 -3.19 25.78
C ALA A 92 6.99 -3.63 24.33
N GLN A 93 7.79 -4.69 24.10
CA GLN A 93 7.97 -5.27 22.77
C GLN A 93 6.70 -5.94 22.24
N HIS A 94 5.93 -6.58 23.12
CA HIS A 94 4.63 -7.11 22.75
C HIS A 94 3.67 -5.99 22.32
N VAL A 95 3.55 -4.91 23.09
CA VAL A 95 2.74 -3.74 22.72
C VAL A 95 3.21 -3.14 21.39
N GLN A 96 4.52 -2.98 21.19
CA GLN A 96 5.06 -2.50 19.91
C GLN A 96 4.68 -3.43 18.74
N SER A 97 4.61 -4.75 18.95
CA SER A 97 4.17 -5.70 17.92
C SER A 97 2.67 -5.61 17.57
N LEU A 98 1.86 -4.99 18.44
CA LEU A 98 0.43 -4.75 18.19
C LEU A 98 0.19 -3.48 17.36
N MET A 99 1.11 -2.54 17.38
CA MET A 99 1.00 -1.25 16.68
C MET A 99 0.91 -1.41 15.16
N GLY A 100 0.20 -0.49 14.51
CA GLY A 100 -0.06 -0.51 13.06
C GLY A 100 -1.14 -1.49 12.61
N ARG A 101 -1.72 -2.30 13.52
CA ARG A 101 -2.84 -3.21 13.21
C ARG A 101 -4.19 -2.50 13.11
N ASN A 102 -4.32 -1.30 13.68
CA ASN A 102 -5.49 -0.42 13.60
C ASN A 102 -6.84 -1.15 13.84
N LEU A 103 -6.91 -1.96 14.90
CA LEU A 103 -8.11 -2.72 15.25
C LEU A 103 -9.20 -1.81 15.83
N ILE A 104 -10.47 -2.16 15.59
CA ILE A 104 -11.63 -1.40 16.08
C ILE A 104 -12.06 -1.96 17.45
N GLY A 105 -11.86 -1.19 18.52
CA GLY A 105 -12.34 -1.53 19.87
C GLY A 105 -13.80 -1.11 20.13
N PRO A 106 -14.47 -1.68 21.15
CA PRO A 106 -15.88 -1.42 21.46
C PRO A 106 -16.20 0.04 21.84
N ASN A 107 -15.20 0.81 22.28
CA ASN A 107 -15.37 2.24 22.58
C ASN A 107 -15.32 3.15 21.34
N GLN A 108 -15.24 2.55 20.14
CA GLN A 108 -15.25 3.24 18.84
C GLN A 108 -16.52 2.96 18.02
N GLU A 109 -17.53 2.26 18.57
CA GLU A 109 -18.81 2.05 17.88
C GLU A 109 -19.54 3.39 17.66
N GLY A 110 -19.73 3.75 16.39
CA GLY A 110 -20.48 4.95 15.98
C GLY A 110 -19.65 6.20 15.67
N LYS A 111 -18.32 6.13 15.74
CA LYS A 111 -17.40 7.20 15.30
C LYS A 111 -16.54 6.68 14.15
N SER A 112 -16.45 7.42 13.04
CA SER A 112 -15.53 7.05 11.95
C SER A 112 -14.09 7.25 12.43
N THR A 113 -13.43 6.16 12.79
CA THR A 113 -12.01 6.10 13.23
C THR A 113 -11.03 5.95 12.08
N VAL A 114 -11.53 5.96 10.83
CA VAL A 114 -10.67 5.74 9.67
C VAL A 114 -9.63 6.85 9.62
N THR A 115 -8.36 6.52 9.87
CA THR A 115 -7.27 7.43 9.61
C THR A 115 -7.33 7.77 8.12
N PRO A 116 -7.37 9.06 7.74
CA PRO A 116 -7.39 9.43 6.33
C PRO A 116 -6.10 9.03 5.61
N PHE A 117 -5.11 8.51 6.34
CA PHE A 117 -3.81 8.08 5.82
C PHE A 117 -3.68 6.57 5.94
N PRO A 118 -4.40 5.78 5.11
CA PRO A 118 -4.21 4.33 5.07
C PRO A 118 -2.77 4.02 4.68
N GLN A 119 -2.15 2.98 5.24
CA GLN A 119 -0.79 2.58 4.87
C GLN A 119 -0.71 1.05 4.77
N GLY A 120 -0.04 0.56 3.72
CA GLY A 120 0.27 -0.85 3.56
C GLY A 120 1.66 -1.21 4.11
N SER A 121 2.05 -2.47 3.94
CA SER A 121 3.41 -2.96 4.22
C SER A 121 3.84 -3.98 3.17
N LEU A 122 5.13 -4.32 3.16
CA LEU A 122 5.65 -5.36 2.24
C LEU A 122 4.93 -6.71 2.39
N GLY A 123 4.64 -7.13 3.62
CA GLY A 123 3.99 -8.42 3.90
C GLY A 123 2.46 -8.39 3.81
N GLN A 124 1.86 -7.20 3.92
CA GLN A 124 0.43 -6.98 3.80
C GLN A 124 0.18 -5.67 3.06
N PRO A 125 0.18 -5.67 1.72
CA PRO A 125 -0.14 -4.47 0.98
C PRO A 125 -1.61 -4.13 1.13
N ILE A 126 -1.92 -2.84 1.17
CA ILE A 126 -3.29 -2.35 1.14
C ILE A 126 -3.72 -2.08 -0.30
N LEU A 127 -4.99 -2.33 -0.61
CA LEU A 127 -5.61 -2.00 -1.89
C LEU A 127 -6.85 -1.16 -1.66
N LEU A 128 -6.96 -0.03 -2.37
CA LEU A 128 -8.10 0.86 -2.34
C LEU A 128 -8.60 1.14 -3.75
N ARG A 129 -9.86 0.78 -4.03
CA ARG A 129 -10.57 1.31 -5.19
C ARG A 129 -11.07 2.71 -4.86
N THR A 130 -10.58 3.71 -5.58
CA THR A 130 -10.90 5.12 -5.30
C THR A 130 -10.72 5.97 -6.56
N PHE A 131 -11.18 7.23 -6.51
CA PHE A 131 -10.85 8.20 -7.56
C PHE A 131 -9.45 8.74 -7.31
N MET A 132 -8.53 8.28 -8.14
CA MET A 132 -7.12 8.65 -8.04
C MET A 132 -6.84 9.99 -8.73
N PRO A 133 -5.90 10.81 -8.26
CA PRO A 133 -5.58 12.07 -8.91
C PRO A 133 -4.93 11.81 -10.27
N THR A 134 -5.20 12.67 -11.25
CA THR A 134 -4.60 12.57 -12.58
C THR A 134 -3.13 12.98 -12.58
N LEU A 135 -2.69 13.80 -11.62
CA LEU A 135 -1.29 14.26 -11.48
C LEU A 135 -0.70 14.85 -12.79
N SER A 136 -1.54 15.55 -13.56
CA SER A 136 -1.16 16.10 -14.86
C SER A 136 -0.75 15.06 -15.92
N LEU A 137 -1.17 13.80 -15.77
CA LEU A 137 -1.13 12.82 -16.86
C LEU A 137 -1.84 13.40 -18.09
N ALA A 138 -1.27 13.15 -19.27
CA ALA A 138 -1.82 13.61 -20.52
C ALA A 138 -3.14 12.90 -20.86
N ASP A 139 -4.06 13.60 -21.52
CA ASP A 139 -5.40 13.07 -21.83
C ASP A 139 -5.35 11.84 -22.76
N ASP A 140 -4.32 11.73 -23.59
CA ASP A 140 -4.10 10.61 -24.51
C ASP A 140 -3.75 9.29 -23.81
N ILE A 141 -3.48 9.33 -22.50
CA ILE A 141 -3.30 8.15 -21.65
C ILE A 141 -4.64 7.49 -21.30
N PHE A 142 -5.76 8.19 -21.48
CA PHE A 142 -7.11 7.74 -21.11
C PHE A 142 -8.05 7.53 -22.31
N PRO A 143 -7.65 6.84 -23.40
CA PRO A 143 -8.47 6.71 -24.60
C PRO A 143 -9.76 5.90 -24.40
N ASN A 144 -9.88 5.14 -23.30
CA ASN A 144 -11.02 4.30 -22.98
C ASN A 144 -11.87 4.84 -21.82
N HIS A 145 -11.48 5.95 -21.19
CA HIS A 145 -12.31 6.62 -20.18
C HIS A 145 -13.39 7.48 -20.83
N ASP A 146 -14.57 7.47 -20.21
CA ASP A 146 -15.61 8.44 -20.51
C ASP A 146 -15.25 9.80 -19.87
N GLN A 147 -15.68 10.89 -20.50
CA GLN A 147 -15.54 12.23 -19.94
C GLN A 147 -16.60 12.46 -18.87
N GLY A 148 -16.19 12.88 -17.68
CA GLY A 148 -17.12 13.21 -16.61
C GLY A 148 -17.94 14.47 -16.92
N GLU A 149 -19.24 14.43 -16.63
CA GLU A 149 -20.15 15.55 -16.84
C GLU A 149 -20.74 16.06 -15.52
N ALA A 150 -21.20 17.31 -15.50
CA ALA A 150 -21.95 17.85 -14.37
C ALA A 150 -23.31 17.13 -14.27
N THR A 151 -23.75 16.85 -13.04
CA THR A 151 -25.00 16.12 -12.80
C THR A 151 -25.98 16.96 -11.99
N PRO A 152 -27.30 16.85 -12.20
CA PRO A 152 -28.28 17.48 -11.32
C PRO A 152 -28.04 17.11 -9.85
N LYS A 153 -28.15 18.08 -8.96
CA LYS A 153 -27.81 17.88 -7.55
C LYS A 153 -28.81 16.95 -6.88
N TYR A 154 -28.33 15.85 -6.30
CA TYR A 154 -29.19 14.91 -5.59
C TYR A 154 -29.45 15.36 -4.15
N SER A 155 -30.72 15.34 -3.73
CA SER A 155 -31.14 15.58 -2.35
C SER A 155 -31.49 14.25 -1.66
N PRO A 156 -30.68 13.79 -0.69
CA PRO A 156 -30.96 12.56 0.06
C PRO A 156 -32.17 12.66 1.00
N ARG A 157 -32.66 13.87 1.29
CA ARG A 157 -33.75 14.10 2.25
C ARG A 157 -35.10 13.63 1.67
N ASP A 158 -35.29 13.86 0.39
CA ASP A 158 -36.54 13.64 -0.34
C ASP A 158 -36.36 12.75 -1.57
N GLY A 159 -35.12 12.35 -1.90
CA GLY A 159 -34.81 11.44 -2.99
C GLY A 159 -34.98 12.07 -4.37
N THR A 160 -34.94 13.39 -4.47
CA THR A 160 -35.14 14.12 -5.73
C THR A 160 -33.84 14.72 -6.28
N PHE A 161 -33.84 15.03 -7.57
CA PHE A 161 -32.78 15.81 -8.22
C PHE A 161 -33.23 17.26 -8.37
N ASP A 162 -32.35 18.19 -8.03
CA ASP A 162 -32.59 19.62 -8.22
C ASP A 162 -32.64 19.94 -9.72
N PRO A 163 -33.70 20.63 -10.21
CA PRO A 163 -33.86 20.92 -11.63
C PRO A 163 -32.94 22.04 -12.14
N VAL A 164 -32.23 22.76 -11.26
CA VAL A 164 -31.40 23.93 -11.60
C VAL A 164 -29.97 23.78 -11.07
N GLU A 165 -29.79 23.36 -9.82
CA GLU A 165 -28.47 23.17 -9.24
C GLU A 165 -27.82 21.88 -9.77
N THR A 166 -26.53 21.97 -10.11
CA THR A 166 -25.72 20.84 -10.55
C THR A 166 -24.51 20.66 -9.66
N ASP A 167 -24.10 19.42 -9.49
CA ASP A 167 -22.81 19.05 -8.91
C ASP A 167 -21.79 18.87 -10.04
N PRO A 168 -20.56 19.41 -9.89
CA PRO A 168 -19.53 19.28 -10.90
C PRO A 168 -19.09 17.81 -11.06
N ALA A 169 -18.53 17.50 -12.23
CA ALA A 169 -17.84 16.23 -12.44
C ALA A 169 -16.74 16.06 -11.37
N VAL A 170 -16.63 14.85 -10.80
CA VAL A 170 -15.59 14.54 -9.82
C VAL A 170 -14.24 14.53 -10.53
N PRO A 171 -13.27 15.37 -10.12
CA PRO A 171 -11.94 15.35 -10.71
C PRO A 171 -11.21 14.08 -10.27
N GLY A 172 -10.64 13.34 -11.22
CA GLY A 172 -9.85 12.14 -10.94
C GLY A 172 -10.14 10.99 -11.90
N ILE A 173 -9.38 9.91 -11.71
CA ILE A 173 -9.44 8.69 -12.50
C ILE A 173 -10.43 7.73 -11.81
N PRO A 174 -11.64 7.53 -12.34
CA PRO A 174 -12.65 6.71 -11.71
C PRO A 174 -12.24 5.23 -11.73
N GLY A 175 -12.59 4.49 -10.67
CA GLY A 175 -12.44 3.04 -10.62
C GLY A 175 -10.99 2.54 -10.56
N ALA A 176 -10.00 3.43 -10.51
CA ALA A 176 -8.59 3.08 -10.32
C ALA A 176 -8.36 2.36 -8.99
N ILE A 177 -7.30 1.56 -8.96
CA ILE A 177 -6.89 0.76 -7.82
C ILE A 177 -5.54 1.28 -7.33
N ALA A 178 -5.55 1.91 -6.17
CA ALA A 178 -4.36 2.32 -5.46
C ALA A 178 -3.86 1.15 -4.62
N VAL A 179 -2.55 0.88 -4.65
CA VAL A 179 -1.92 -0.17 -3.86
C VAL A 179 -0.70 0.41 -3.14
N SER A 180 -0.51 0.05 -1.87
CA SER A 180 0.69 0.44 -1.11
C SER A 180 1.33 -0.76 -0.44
N PHE A 181 2.65 -0.84 -0.60
CA PHE A 181 3.56 -1.75 0.10
C PHE A 181 4.30 -1.06 1.24
N GLY A 182 3.74 0.04 1.75
CA GLY A 182 4.43 0.94 2.68
C GLY A 182 5.36 1.89 1.95
N ASP A 183 6.42 2.32 2.64
CA ASP A 183 7.33 3.37 2.14
C ASP A 183 8.12 2.96 0.87
N SER A 184 8.20 1.65 0.59
CA SER A 184 8.98 1.13 -0.54
C SER A 184 8.33 1.42 -1.89
N LEU A 185 7.02 1.22 -2.03
CA LEU A 185 6.30 1.39 -3.29
C LEU A 185 4.80 1.55 -3.02
N SER A 186 4.24 2.60 -3.59
CA SER A 186 2.81 2.73 -3.83
C SER A 186 2.57 2.99 -5.32
N TYR A 187 1.41 2.56 -5.83
CA TYR A 187 1.08 2.76 -7.24
C TYR A 187 -0.41 2.91 -7.52
N CYS A 188 -0.70 3.49 -8.68
CA CYS A 188 -2.04 3.59 -9.26
C CYS A 188 -2.15 2.66 -10.48
N PHE A 189 -2.99 1.63 -10.38
CA PHE A 189 -3.38 0.79 -11.49
C PHE A 189 -4.76 1.20 -12.00
N ASP A 190 -4.85 1.49 -13.29
CA ASP A 190 -6.11 1.84 -13.93
C ASP A 190 -6.83 0.58 -14.40
N SER A 191 -8.05 0.32 -13.90
CA SER A 191 -8.83 -0.83 -14.35
C SER A 191 -9.56 -0.61 -15.68
N THR A 192 -9.71 0.63 -16.14
CA THR A 192 -10.26 0.94 -17.46
C THR A 192 -9.20 0.78 -18.54
N GLU A 193 -8.00 1.32 -18.30
CA GLU A 193 -6.86 1.22 -19.25
C GLU A 193 -6.02 -0.04 -19.06
N CYS A 194 -6.23 -0.78 -17.96
CA CYS A 194 -5.47 -1.98 -17.57
C CYS A 194 -3.94 -1.77 -17.61
N ARG A 195 -3.48 -0.63 -17.09
CA ARG A 195 -2.06 -0.25 -17.05
C ARG A 195 -1.68 0.39 -15.73
N LEU A 196 -0.39 0.31 -15.41
CA LEU A 196 0.23 1.12 -14.36
C LEU A 196 0.28 2.57 -14.84
N LEU A 197 -0.28 3.50 -14.06
CA LEU A 197 -0.30 4.92 -14.38
C LEU A 197 0.81 5.70 -13.71
N TYR A 198 1.08 5.44 -12.43
CA TYR A 198 2.20 6.07 -11.73
C TYR A 198 2.59 5.29 -10.50
N THR A 199 3.82 5.50 -10.04
CA THR A 199 4.35 4.99 -8.78
C THR A 199 4.89 6.13 -7.93
N TRP A 200 4.90 5.93 -6.62
CA TRP A 200 5.54 6.82 -5.67
C TRP A 200 6.10 6.03 -4.49
N SER A 201 6.95 6.69 -3.72
CA SER A 201 7.50 6.16 -2.46
C SER A 201 7.13 7.06 -1.28
N GLY A 202 7.24 6.51 -0.08
CA GLY A 202 6.80 7.16 1.15
C GLY A 202 5.34 6.83 1.51
N PRO A 203 4.61 7.78 2.12
CA PRO A 203 3.22 7.55 2.53
C PRO A 203 2.30 7.20 1.34
N PHE A 204 1.06 6.81 1.61
CA PHE A 204 0.15 6.34 0.56
C PHE A 204 -0.76 7.45 0.03
N LEU A 205 -1.91 7.66 0.66
CA LEU A 205 -2.94 8.61 0.21
C LEU A 205 -3.45 9.46 1.37
N ASP A 206 -3.81 10.71 1.08
CA ASP A 206 -4.73 11.49 1.89
C ASP A 206 -6.16 11.22 1.43
N MET A 207 -6.93 10.57 2.29
CA MET A 207 -8.34 10.24 2.12
C MET A 207 -9.24 11.19 2.92
N THR A 208 -8.73 12.30 3.45
CA THR A 208 -9.49 13.26 4.26
C THR A 208 -10.73 13.76 3.53
N ASN A 209 -10.63 13.99 2.21
CA ASN A 209 -11.79 14.44 1.45
C ASN A 209 -12.87 13.34 1.30
N TYR A 210 -12.49 12.06 1.37
CA TYR A 210 -13.39 10.90 1.36
C TYR A 210 -13.98 10.58 2.73
N TRP A 211 -13.12 10.43 3.73
CA TRP A 211 -13.46 9.86 5.04
C TRP A 211 -13.69 10.93 6.12
N GLY A 212 -13.31 12.17 5.84
CA GLY A 212 -13.31 13.26 6.82
C GLY A 212 -12.06 13.25 7.68
N ALA A 213 -11.78 14.39 8.33
CA ALA A 213 -10.67 14.50 9.28
C ALA A 213 -11.11 14.01 10.67
N GLY A 214 -11.02 12.71 10.93
CA GLY A 214 -11.18 12.12 12.27
C GLY A 214 -12.48 12.45 13.01
N GLU A 215 -12.42 12.48 14.35
CA GLU A 215 -13.58 12.69 15.23
C GLU A 215 -14.31 14.01 14.93
N GLY A 216 -15.51 13.91 14.34
CA GLY A 216 -16.35 15.07 14.03
C GLY A 216 -15.99 15.82 12.74
N GLY A 217 -15.00 15.34 11.97
CA GLY A 217 -14.62 15.91 10.68
C GLY A 217 -15.76 15.86 9.67
N ARG A 218 -16.25 17.02 9.21
CA ARG A 218 -17.20 17.08 8.10
C ARG A 218 -16.50 16.75 6.80
N ARG A 219 -16.96 15.70 6.10
CA ARG A 219 -16.57 15.42 4.71
C ARG A 219 -16.81 16.66 3.85
N LYS A 220 -15.87 17.01 2.98
CA LYS A 220 -16.09 18.04 1.96
C LYS A 220 -17.12 17.48 0.97
N ARG A 221 -18.18 18.25 0.68
CA ARG A 221 -19.16 17.86 -0.34
C ARG A 221 -18.46 17.91 -1.72
N PHE A 222 -18.63 16.86 -2.52
CA PHE A 222 -18.23 16.78 -3.94
C PHE A 222 -16.73 16.85 -4.27
N ALA A 223 -15.85 16.56 -3.31
CA ALA A 223 -14.41 16.43 -3.55
C ALA A 223 -13.92 15.01 -3.22
N TYR A 224 -14.52 13.98 -3.83
CA TYR A 224 -14.10 12.58 -3.63
C TYR A 224 -12.80 12.27 -4.37
N GLN A 225 -11.75 13.06 -4.19
CA GLN A 225 -10.44 12.79 -4.78
C GLN A 225 -9.45 12.49 -3.65
N ALA A 226 -8.73 11.39 -3.78
CA ALA A 226 -7.59 11.11 -2.92
C ALA A 226 -6.43 12.02 -3.31
N GLU A 227 -5.60 12.40 -2.35
CA GLU A 227 -4.35 13.12 -2.64
C GLU A 227 -3.17 12.17 -2.47
N VAL A 228 -2.20 12.21 -3.37
CA VAL A 228 -0.98 11.40 -3.23
C VAL A 228 -0.06 12.07 -2.23
N ILE A 229 0.40 11.32 -1.23
CA ILE A 229 1.39 11.78 -0.27
C ILE A 229 2.68 11.00 -0.54
N GLY A 230 3.76 11.68 -0.90
CA GLY A 230 5.05 11.03 -1.13
C GLY A 230 5.73 11.55 -2.39
N THR A 231 6.79 10.85 -2.79
CA THR A 231 7.63 11.25 -3.91
C THR A 231 7.30 10.41 -5.13
N LEU A 232 6.76 11.06 -6.17
CA LEU A 232 6.50 10.43 -7.45
C LEU A 232 7.79 9.90 -8.06
N ALA A 233 7.73 8.68 -8.57
CA ALA A 233 8.89 7.95 -9.07
C ALA A 233 8.71 7.54 -10.55
N PHE A 234 7.47 7.34 -10.98
CA PHE A 234 7.08 7.08 -12.36
C PHE A 234 5.73 7.71 -12.64
N ALA A 235 5.55 8.27 -13.83
CA ALA A 235 4.25 8.63 -14.39
C ALA A 235 4.20 8.16 -15.85
N ALA A 236 3.10 7.53 -16.22
CA ALA A 236 2.91 6.93 -17.52
C ALA A 236 2.77 8.01 -18.60
N ASN A 237 3.56 7.86 -19.65
CA ASN A 237 3.38 8.60 -20.89
C ASN A 237 3.44 7.63 -22.07
N GLY A 238 2.79 7.98 -23.17
CA GLY A 238 2.72 7.17 -24.37
C GLY A 238 1.79 5.94 -24.26
N PRO A 239 1.92 4.99 -25.20
CA PRO A 239 0.92 3.96 -25.44
C PRO A 239 0.79 2.96 -24.28
N ALA A 240 -0.37 2.31 -24.22
CA ALA A 240 -0.58 1.16 -23.33
C ALA A 240 0.30 -0.04 -23.76
N PRO A 241 0.62 -0.99 -22.85
CA PRO A 241 1.50 -2.11 -23.15
C PRO A 241 1.00 -3.07 -24.23
N PHE A 242 -0.30 -3.10 -24.51
CA PHE A 242 -0.90 -3.98 -25.51
C PHE A 242 -1.92 -3.19 -26.34
N GLU A 243 -1.87 -3.36 -27.66
CA GLU A 243 -2.73 -2.64 -28.59
C GLU A 243 -4.15 -3.20 -28.59
N GLY A 244 -5.14 -2.31 -28.49
CA GLY A 244 -6.57 -2.62 -28.50
C GLY A 244 -7.28 -2.20 -27.22
N LYS A 245 -8.62 -2.33 -27.21
CA LYS A 245 -9.43 -1.98 -26.04
C LYS A 245 -9.30 -3.07 -24.96
N PRO A 246 -8.78 -2.76 -23.77
CA PRO A 246 -8.68 -3.72 -22.69
C PRO A 246 -10.03 -3.97 -22.02
N ARG A 247 -10.14 -5.13 -21.36
CA ARG A 247 -11.26 -5.50 -20.49
C ARG A 247 -10.72 -6.10 -19.20
N PHE A 248 -10.98 -5.41 -18.09
CA PHE A 248 -10.60 -5.88 -16.76
C PHE A 248 -11.55 -6.98 -16.26
N HIS A 249 -10.97 -8.04 -15.70
CA HIS A 249 -11.71 -9.21 -15.18
C HIS A 249 -11.71 -9.29 -13.65
N GLY A 250 -10.88 -8.50 -12.98
CA GLY A 250 -10.76 -8.52 -11.53
C GLY A 250 -9.31 -8.66 -11.08
N TYR A 251 -9.15 -8.93 -9.79
CA TYR A 251 -7.86 -9.30 -9.22
C TYR A 251 -8.06 -10.38 -8.16
N GLN A 252 -7.00 -11.14 -7.91
CA GLN A 252 -6.89 -12.06 -6.78
C GLN A 252 -5.64 -11.71 -5.97
N LYS A 253 -5.58 -12.13 -4.70
CA LYS A 253 -4.38 -11.98 -3.87
C LYS A 253 -3.56 -13.26 -3.91
N VAL A 254 -2.31 -13.16 -4.36
CA VAL A 254 -1.33 -14.25 -4.34
C VAL A 254 -0.26 -13.89 -3.33
N TYR A 255 -0.22 -14.61 -2.20
CA TYR A 255 0.62 -14.27 -1.04
C TYR A 255 0.45 -12.81 -0.56
N GLY A 256 -0.79 -12.31 -0.60
CA GLY A 256 -1.13 -10.93 -0.22
C GLY A 256 -0.97 -9.90 -1.34
N VAL A 257 -0.17 -10.20 -2.37
CA VAL A 257 0.09 -9.32 -3.52
C VAL A 257 -1.07 -9.40 -4.53
N PRO A 258 -1.57 -8.27 -5.05
CA PRO A 258 -2.61 -8.31 -6.07
C PRO A 258 -2.06 -8.79 -7.43
N GLN A 259 -2.74 -9.78 -7.98
CA GLN A 259 -2.60 -10.22 -9.36
C GLN A 259 -3.83 -9.75 -10.14
N PHE A 260 -3.63 -8.78 -11.04
CA PHE A 260 -4.66 -8.21 -11.89
C PHE A 260 -4.87 -9.07 -13.13
N GLU A 261 -6.13 -9.34 -13.47
CA GLU A 261 -6.51 -10.14 -14.64
C GLU A 261 -7.27 -9.26 -15.63
N TYR A 262 -6.84 -9.24 -16.89
CA TYR A 262 -7.51 -8.51 -17.96
C TYR A 262 -7.28 -9.18 -19.32
N SER A 263 -7.96 -8.70 -20.35
CA SER A 263 -7.74 -9.14 -21.72
C SER A 263 -7.72 -7.98 -22.70
N VAL A 264 -6.95 -8.13 -23.79
CA VAL A 264 -6.98 -7.26 -24.95
C VAL A 264 -7.24 -8.13 -26.18
N GLY A 265 -8.47 -8.08 -26.69
CA GLY A 265 -8.96 -9.08 -27.65
C GLY A 265 -8.85 -10.50 -27.07
N GLU A 266 -8.17 -11.40 -27.77
CA GLU A 266 -7.92 -12.79 -27.34
C GLU A 266 -6.73 -12.96 -26.38
N LEU A 267 -5.90 -11.91 -26.23
CA LEU A 267 -4.76 -11.92 -25.33
C LEU A 267 -5.27 -11.76 -23.89
N LYS A 268 -5.13 -12.79 -23.08
CA LYS A 268 -5.35 -12.77 -21.63
C LYS A 268 -4.04 -12.42 -20.95
N VAL A 269 -4.12 -11.53 -19.96
CA VAL A 269 -2.97 -11.02 -19.24
C VAL A 269 -3.23 -11.08 -17.73
N SER A 270 -2.30 -11.69 -17.02
CA SER A 270 -2.14 -11.59 -15.57
C SER A 270 -0.97 -10.66 -15.28
N LEU A 271 -1.18 -9.64 -14.44
CA LEU A 271 -0.15 -8.67 -14.04
C LEU A 271 0.01 -8.65 -12.53
N ILE A 272 1.24 -8.86 -12.06
CA ILE A 272 1.65 -8.62 -10.68
C ILE A 272 2.62 -7.42 -10.67
N ILE A 273 2.43 -6.49 -9.74
CA ILE A 273 3.32 -5.33 -9.54
C ILE A 273 3.86 -5.40 -8.12
N GLU A 274 5.18 -5.46 -7.99
CA GLU A 274 5.87 -5.61 -6.72
C GLU A 274 6.97 -4.56 -6.54
N PRO A 275 7.36 -4.24 -5.29
CA PRO A 275 8.51 -3.40 -5.01
C PRO A 275 9.81 -3.91 -5.65
N GLY A 276 10.58 -2.97 -6.20
CA GLY A 276 11.91 -3.21 -6.73
C GLY A 276 13.02 -3.19 -5.69
N ALA A 277 14.26 -3.03 -6.14
CA ALA A 277 15.44 -2.90 -5.29
C ALA A 277 15.55 -1.53 -4.60
N THR A 278 14.92 -0.50 -5.16
CA THR A 278 14.97 0.88 -4.67
C THR A 278 13.55 1.43 -4.45
N ALA A 279 13.44 2.47 -3.61
CA ALA A 279 12.14 3.09 -3.33
C ALA A 279 11.52 3.67 -4.62
N GLY A 280 10.23 3.40 -4.83
CA GLY A 280 9.48 3.80 -6.02
C GLY A 280 9.73 2.94 -7.26
N GLU A 281 10.70 2.03 -7.23
CA GLU A 281 10.92 1.05 -8.28
C GLU A 281 9.80 -0.01 -8.29
N ALA A 282 9.28 -0.30 -9.47
CA ALA A 282 8.22 -1.29 -9.66
C ALA A 282 8.66 -2.41 -10.60
N LYS A 283 8.43 -3.65 -10.18
CA LYS A 283 8.58 -4.86 -10.99
C LYS A 283 7.22 -5.31 -11.46
N CYS A 284 6.94 -5.10 -12.74
CA CYS A 284 5.71 -5.49 -13.41
C CYS A 284 5.91 -6.85 -14.09
N THR A 285 5.42 -7.92 -13.47
CA THR A 285 5.49 -9.28 -14.02
C THR A 285 4.22 -9.62 -14.76
N TYR A 286 4.34 -9.82 -16.07
CA TYR A 286 3.26 -10.20 -16.96
C TYR A 286 3.29 -11.71 -17.19
N ARG A 287 2.10 -12.33 -17.20
CA ARG A 287 1.87 -13.66 -17.78
C ARG A 287 0.77 -13.56 -18.82
N THR A 288 0.96 -14.18 -19.97
CA THR A 288 0.00 -14.11 -21.07
C THR A 288 -0.29 -15.48 -21.67
N ASN A 289 -1.40 -15.58 -22.41
CA ASN A 289 -1.72 -16.72 -23.26
C ASN A 289 -1.24 -16.55 -24.73
N ALA A 290 -0.25 -15.68 -24.98
CA ALA A 290 0.22 -15.40 -26.32
C ALA A 290 0.64 -16.68 -27.06
N LYS A 291 0.19 -16.79 -28.32
CA LYS A 291 0.49 -17.94 -29.20
C LYS A 291 1.72 -17.70 -30.08
N GLY A 292 2.27 -16.49 -30.06
CA GLY A 292 3.38 -16.06 -30.91
C GLY A 292 4.17 -14.93 -30.27
N ALA A 293 5.10 -14.37 -31.03
CA ALA A 293 5.89 -13.22 -30.61
C ALA A 293 5.00 -12.03 -30.22
N LEU A 294 5.45 -11.26 -29.23
CA LEU A 294 4.81 -10.02 -28.82
C LEU A 294 5.76 -8.84 -28.97
N THR A 295 5.20 -7.71 -29.39
CA THR A 295 5.85 -6.40 -29.28
C THR A 295 5.06 -5.58 -28.28
N VAL A 296 5.72 -5.15 -27.21
CA VAL A 296 5.13 -4.44 -26.08
C VAL A 296 5.65 -3.00 -26.12
N PRO A 297 4.84 -2.01 -26.49
CA PRO A 297 5.22 -0.61 -26.37
C PRO A 297 5.59 -0.27 -24.92
N LEU A 298 6.69 0.45 -24.75
CA LEU A 298 7.16 0.88 -23.42
C LEU A 298 6.75 2.33 -23.18
N PRO A 299 6.37 2.70 -21.95
CA PRO A 299 6.10 4.09 -21.63
C PRO A 299 7.37 4.94 -21.77
N THR A 300 7.18 6.21 -22.08
CA THR A 300 8.25 7.18 -22.36
C THR A 300 8.42 8.16 -21.21
N GLY A 301 9.62 8.71 -21.01
CA GLY A 301 9.89 9.69 -19.97
C GLY A 301 11.38 9.87 -19.73
N SER A 302 11.76 11.01 -19.14
CA SER A 302 13.14 11.30 -18.71
C SER A 302 13.43 10.83 -17.28
N ASP A 303 12.38 10.70 -16.47
CA ASP A 303 12.51 10.62 -15.01
C ASP A 303 12.56 9.17 -14.49
N PHE A 304 12.62 8.21 -15.41
CA PHE A 304 12.75 6.79 -15.12
C PHE A 304 13.45 6.05 -16.27
N THR A 305 13.90 4.83 -15.97
CA THR A 305 14.38 3.86 -16.95
C THR A 305 13.55 2.58 -16.88
N ILE A 306 13.50 1.84 -17.99
CA ILE A 306 12.82 0.55 -18.05
C ILE A 306 13.80 -0.51 -18.54
N SER A 307 13.89 -1.59 -17.79
CA SER A 307 14.59 -2.80 -18.20
C SER A 307 13.64 -3.99 -18.25
N SER A 308 14.00 -5.00 -19.04
CA SER A 308 13.27 -6.26 -19.14
C SER A 308 14.20 -7.42 -18.82
N ASN A 309 13.69 -8.45 -18.15
CA ASN A 309 14.47 -9.67 -17.90
C ASN A 309 14.65 -10.54 -19.16
N LEU A 310 13.77 -10.38 -20.16
CA LEU A 310 13.74 -11.14 -21.41
C LEU A 310 13.50 -10.22 -22.61
N GLY A 311 13.73 -10.74 -23.81
CA GLY A 311 13.52 -10.01 -25.06
C GLY A 311 14.57 -8.95 -25.36
N LYS A 312 14.31 -8.14 -26.38
CA LYS A 312 15.20 -7.05 -26.81
C LYS A 312 14.41 -5.76 -26.94
N THR A 313 14.90 -4.69 -26.34
CA THR A 313 14.31 -3.36 -26.47
C THR A 313 14.87 -2.65 -27.71
N SER A 314 13.98 -2.16 -28.57
CA SER A 314 14.36 -1.31 -29.69
C SER A 314 13.23 -0.36 -30.05
N LYS A 315 13.56 0.88 -30.48
CA LYS A 315 12.58 1.88 -30.94
C LYS A 315 11.40 2.11 -29.96
N GLY A 316 11.66 2.12 -28.65
CA GLY A 316 10.64 2.35 -27.63
C GLY A 316 9.70 1.17 -27.37
N SER A 317 10.03 -0.03 -27.83
CA SER A 317 9.25 -1.25 -27.59
C SER A 317 10.14 -2.40 -27.15
N LEU A 318 9.57 -3.31 -26.36
CA LEU A 318 10.16 -4.59 -26.04
C LEU A 318 9.68 -5.64 -27.05
N HIS A 319 10.60 -6.36 -27.67
CA HIS A 319 10.30 -7.47 -28.58
C HIS A 319 10.61 -8.81 -27.92
N LEU A 320 9.59 -9.66 -27.85
CA LEU A 320 9.62 -10.98 -27.22
C LEU A 320 9.33 -12.05 -28.26
N ASP A 321 10.10 -13.14 -28.25
CA ASP A 321 9.71 -14.34 -29.00
C ASP A 321 8.50 -15.04 -28.37
N ALA A 322 8.02 -16.11 -29.00
CA ALA A 322 6.79 -16.79 -28.58
C ALA A 322 6.88 -17.44 -27.18
N ASP A 323 8.06 -17.83 -26.73
CA ASP A 323 8.22 -18.41 -25.39
C ASP A 323 8.37 -17.31 -24.33
N GLN A 324 9.14 -16.27 -24.64
CA GLN A 324 9.30 -15.09 -23.79
C GLN A 324 7.98 -14.34 -23.57
N ALA A 325 7.11 -14.31 -24.59
CA ALA A 325 5.80 -13.67 -24.52
C ALA A 325 4.86 -14.25 -23.46
N LYS A 326 5.06 -15.52 -23.04
CA LYS A 326 4.21 -16.19 -22.05
C LYS A 326 4.41 -15.65 -20.64
N ALA A 327 5.63 -15.24 -20.30
CA ALA A 327 5.95 -14.66 -18.99
C ALA A 327 7.22 -13.81 -19.06
N PHE A 328 7.12 -12.53 -18.69
CA PHE A 328 8.25 -11.60 -18.66
C PHE A 328 8.03 -10.53 -17.58
N THR A 329 9.09 -9.85 -17.19
CA THR A 329 9.06 -8.81 -16.16
C THR A 329 9.71 -7.54 -16.68
N LEU A 330 8.98 -6.43 -16.59
CA LEU A 330 9.51 -5.08 -16.77
C LEU A 330 9.86 -4.51 -15.40
N THR A 331 11.05 -3.93 -15.26
CA THR A 331 11.44 -3.17 -14.05
C THR A 331 11.52 -1.70 -14.42
N ILE A 332 10.70 -0.89 -13.75
CA ILE A 332 10.66 0.57 -13.89
C ILE A 332 11.46 1.14 -12.73
N THR A 333 12.60 1.74 -13.02
CA THR A 333 13.53 2.30 -12.03
C THR A 333 13.52 3.83 -12.14
N PRO A 334 13.16 4.57 -11.08
CA PRO A 334 13.22 6.03 -11.05
C PRO A 334 14.64 6.53 -11.32
N SER A 335 14.77 7.64 -12.04
CA SER A 335 16.05 8.31 -12.24
C SER A 335 16.57 8.87 -10.91
N SER A 336 17.89 8.87 -10.72
CA SER A 336 18.54 9.32 -9.48
C SER A 336 18.28 10.80 -9.13
N ASP A 337 17.87 11.59 -10.12
CA ASP A 337 17.67 13.03 -10.01
C ASP A 337 16.31 13.42 -9.40
N ASN A 338 15.44 12.44 -9.12
CA ASN A 338 14.12 12.62 -8.51
C ASN A 338 14.13 12.44 -6.97
N ARG A 339 15.30 12.54 -6.31
CA ARG A 339 15.46 12.42 -4.85
C ARG A 339 15.55 13.77 -4.14
#